data_AF-W9JSJ6-F1
#
_entry.id   AF-W9JSJ6-F1
#
_cell.length_a   1.000
_cell.length_b   1.000
_cell.length_c   1.000
_cell.angle_alpha   90.00
_cell.angle_beta   90.00
_cell.angle_gamma   90.00
#
_symmetry.space_group_name_H-M   'P 1'
#
loop_
_entity.id
_entity.type
_entity.pdbx_description
1 polymer ?
#
loop_
_entity_poly.entity_id
_entity_poly.type
_entity_poly.pdbx_seq_one_letter_code
_entity_poly.pdbx_strand_id
1 'polypeptide(L)'
;MPAGVTVTLGSRPSVGAGFWLQGGIGHLARHYGLACDAIVGAVMVDAISGQVLCIGHVPEHNIDHRMLFATNMMRNYLRNYGQPNDHNAEETLANASRDVSSQYPHGISSDYEGGQMRCGMTTFLCSLKGVSHDSSKGLLLETVDAIELFDKEMYISKMHGGHGGGKTSAFKRCVFLKDMANTGAIKVLIPATKDGPTPYCYFHLAHGGKAVRNTAPEDTAFGCIDWDLACVFTGVWPREYDGTRISNAVIHWVYRVVNELLPMSKGVYGADLGPDPRDSNLATKAFGPNRRRLVRLKKELDPKNILAYTCPLTLIGLPQKLVILVTSEHGAGKDYCANIWSAVFKVHGYSSRVVSISKVTKRKYAAETGADPDRPYKEQHRKSINVFYKNQLKTDSFVAENHFLEMLKENASDVLFITGLTEMASVATLSHLIHDARLIDVRVQASEATRNLRRWGDDSKFETTYCEEYMYADGIHLPNFNLDNEENGDETVMSFANRSLVPF
;
A
#
# COMPACT_ATOMS: atom_id res chain seq x y z
N MET A 1 18.67 -6.59 -21.95
CA MET A 1 18.44 -5.12 -21.82
C MET A 1 19.55 -4.40 -22.58
N PRO A 2 19.28 -3.24 -23.22
CA PRO A 2 20.33 -2.40 -23.79
C PRO A 2 21.37 -2.02 -22.73
N ALA A 3 22.62 -1.80 -23.14
CA ALA A 3 23.67 -1.37 -22.23
C ALA A 3 23.29 -0.03 -21.56
N GLY A 4 23.46 0.04 -20.23
CA GLY A 4 23.16 1.24 -19.45
C GLY A 4 21.70 1.38 -19.01
N VAL A 5 20.94 0.29 -18.96
CA VAL A 5 19.54 0.26 -18.53
C VAL A 5 19.30 -0.85 -17.50
N THR A 6 18.49 -0.61 -16.48
CA THR A 6 18.16 -1.54 -15.39
C THR A 6 16.70 -1.40 -14.93
N VAL A 7 16.21 -2.41 -14.21
CA VAL A 7 14.92 -2.43 -13.48
C VAL A 7 15.19 -2.95 -12.07
N THR A 8 14.40 -2.53 -11.08
CA THR A 8 14.49 -3.12 -9.74
C THR A 8 14.15 -4.61 -9.82
N LEU A 9 15.11 -5.48 -9.52
CA LEU A 9 14.96 -6.93 -9.49
C LEU A 9 15.47 -7.51 -8.16
N GLY A 10 15.12 -8.76 -7.90
CA GLY A 10 15.56 -9.50 -6.71
C GLY A 10 17.04 -9.86 -6.76
N SER A 11 17.56 -10.33 -5.64
CA SER A 11 18.96 -10.76 -5.49
C SER A 11 19.23 -12.17 -6.02
N ARG A 12 18.24 -12.89 -6.56
CA ARG A 12 18.43 -14.26 -7.05
C ARG A 12 18.01 -14.34 -8.52
N PRO A 13 18.92 -14.69 -9.45
CA PRO A 13 18.63 -14.67 -10.88
C PRO A 13 17.67 -15.77 -11.32
N SER A 14 17.51 -16.84 -10.53
CA SER A 14 16.55 -17.92 -10.78
C SER A 14 15.11 -17.59 -10.36
N VAL A 15 14.88 -16.46 -9.68
CA VAL A 15 13.55 -16.09 -9.21
C VAL A 15 12.69 -15.59 -10.37
N GLY A 16 11.54 -16.23 -10.57
CA GLY A 16 10.60 -15.94 -11.65
C GLY A 16 9.57 -14.85 -11.32
N ALA A 17 8.54 -14.78 -12.17
CA ALA A 17 7.56 -13.69 -12.20
C ALA A 17 6.75 -13.48 -10.90
N GLY A 18 6.66 -14.48 -10.03
CA GLY A 18 6.00 -14.33 -8.72
C GLY A 18 6.59 -13.21 -7.86
N PHE A 19 7.85 -12.83 -8.09
CA PHE A 19 8.53 -11.76 -7.38
C PHE A 19 7.94 -10.37 -7.63
N TRP A 20 7.85 -9.96 -8.89
CA TRP A 20 7.36 -8.63 -9.24
C TRP A 20 5.83 -8.51 -9.19
N LEU A 21 5.09 -9.63 -9.24
CA LEU A 21 3.63 -9.64 -9.03
C LEU A 21 3.23 -9.33 -7.58
N GLN A 22 4.18 -9.44 -6.63
CA GLN A 22 3.91 -9.28 -5.21
C GLN A 22 4.70 -8.11 -4.60
N GLY A 23 5.22 -7.19 -5.43
CA GLY A 23 6.03 -6.05 -5.01
C GLY A 23 7.42 -6.11 -5.63
N GLY A 24 8.28 -6.95 -5.07
CA GLY A 24 9.62 -7.20 -5.57
C GLY A 24 10.65 -6.29 -4.91
N ILE A 25 11.14 -6.73 -3.75
CA ILE A 25 12.13 -6.02 -2.95
C ILE A 25 13.52 -6.48 -3.37
N GLY A 26 14.37 -5.52 -3.77
CA GLY A 26 15.73 -5.80 -4.24
C GLY A 26 16.68 -4.65 -3.96
N HIS A 27 17.94 -4.80 -4.35
CA HIS A 27 19.02 -3.84 -4.05
C HIS A 27 18.75 -2.41 -4.55
N LEU A 28 17.95 -2.29 -5.62
CA LEU A 28 17.59 -1.00 -6.23
C LEU A 28 16.31 -0.39 -5.64
N ALA A 29 15.58 -1.09 -4.77
CA ALA A 29 14.25 -0.68 -4.32
C ALA A 29 14.26 0.68 -3.60
N ARG A 30 15.28 0.92 -2.77
CA ARG A 30 15.44 2.20 -2.06
C ARG A 30 15.68 3.40 -3.00
N HIS A 31 16.20 3.18 -4.20
CA HIS A 31 16.47 4.24 -5.17
C HIS A 31 15.36 4.42 -6.20
N TYR A 32 14.74 3.33 -6.65
CA TYR A 32 13.81 3.34 -7.79
C TYR A 32 12.41 2.82 -7.48
N GLY A 33 12.11 2.49 -6.21
CA GLY A 33 10.87 1.84 -5.84
C GLY A 33 10.92 0.33 -6.10
N LEU A 34 9.84 -0.35 -5.73
CA LEU A 34 9.71 -1.81 -5.88
C LEU A 34 9.71 -2.22 -7.35
N ALA A 35 9.96 -3.49 -7.63
CA ALA A 35 9.89 -4.00 -9.01
C ALA A 35 8.51 -3.75 -9.64
N CYS A 36 7.44 -3.81 -8.84
CA CYS A 36 6.07 -3.59 -9.30
C CYS A 36 5.79 -2.15 -9.70
N ASP A 37 6.51 -1.19 -9.11
CA ASP A 37 6.33 0.24 -9.40
C ASP A 37 6.80 0.59 -10.83
N ALA A 38 7.64 -0.27 -11.40
CA ALA A 38 8.12 -0.15 -12.77
C ALA A 38 7.22 -0.85 -13.80
N ILE A 39 6.13 -1.53 -13.43
CA ILE A 39 5.25 -2.22 -14.40
C ILE A 39 4.38 -1.18 -15.11
N VAL A 40 4.43 -1.13 -16.44
CA VAL A 40 3.62 -0.21 -17.26
C VAL A 40 2.52 -0.92 -18.04
N GLY A 41 2.63 -2.24 -18.22
CA GLY A 41 1.62 -3.04 -18.90
C GLY A 41 1.78 -4.53 -18.61
N ALA A 42 0.67 -5.26 -18.70
CA ALA A 42 0.62 -6.69 -18.48
C ALA A 42 -0.39 -7.36 -19.41
N VAL A 43 -0.02 -8.54 -19.91
CA VAL A 43 -0.94 -9.49 -20.53
C VAL A 43 -1.35 -10.51 -19.46
N MET A 44 -2.65 -10.57 -19.17
CA MET A 44 -3.24 -11.45 -18.15
C MET A 44 -4.24 -12.39 -18.80
N VAL A 45 -4.48 -13.54 -18.18
CA VAL A 45 -5.53 -14.48 -18.60
C VAL A 45 -6.57 -14.53 -17.49
N ASP A 46 -7.82 -14.24 -17.83
CA ASP A 46 -8.94 -14.34 -16.90
C ASP A 46 -9.17 -15.81 -16.51
N ALA A 47 -9.24 -16.08 -15.21
CA ALA A 47 -9.30 -17.44 -14.69
C ALA A 47 -10.63 -18.15 -15.01
N ILE A 48 -11.70 -17.40 -15.25
CA ILE A 48 -13.03 -17.96 -15.52
C ILE A 48 -13.23 -18.22 -17.02
N SER A 49 -13.03 -17.19 -17.82
CA SER A 49 -13.35 -17.18 -19.25
C SER A 49 -12.18 -17.64 -20.12
N GLY A 50 -10.96 -17.63 -19.59
CA GLY A 50 -9.74 -17.86 -20.37
C GLY A 50 -9.40 -16.71 -21.33
N GLN A 51 -10.11 -15.59 -21.26
CA GLN A 51 -9.86 -14.44 -22.12
C GLN A 51 -8.52 -13.78 -21.78
N VAL A 52 -7.79 -13.38 -22.83
CA VAL A 52 -6.57 -12.59 -22.69
C VAL A 52 -6.94 -11.13 -22.52
N LEU A 53 -6.43 -10.53 -21.44
CA LEU A 53 -6.63 -9.13 -21.08
C LEU A 53 -5.30 -8.39 -21.21
N CYS A 54 -5.30 -7.26 -21.91
CA CYS A 54 -4.17 -6.34 -21.95
C CYS A 54 -4.47 -5.16 -21.03
N ILE A 55 -3.66 -4.98 -19.99
CA ILE A 55 -3.81 -3.89 -19.01
C ILE A 55 -2.62 -2.95 -19.15
N GLY A 56 -2.88 -1.64 -19.19
CA GLY A 56 -1.84 -0.61 -19.33
C GLY A 56 -1.29 -0.52 -20.76
N HIS A 57 -0.02 -0.13 -20.87
CA HIS A 57 0.63 0.04 -22.16
C HIS A 57 1.25 -1.27 -22.64
N VAL A 58 0.56 -1.98 -23.54
CA VAL A 58 1.04 -3.21 -24.18
C VAL A 58 1.20 -2.98 -25.69
N PRO A 59 2.43 -2.87 -26.23
CA PRO A 59 2.66 -2.77 -27.67
C PRO A 59 2.12 -3.99 -28.41
N GLU A 60 1.53 -3.77 -29.59
CA GLU A 60 0.85 -4.80 -30.39
C GLU A 60 1.73 -6.03 -30.69
N HIS A 61 3.05 -5.85 -30.79
CA HIS A 61 4.01 -6.93 -31.04
C HIS A 61 4.35 -7.79 -29.80
N ASN A 62 3.82 -7.49 -28.61
CA ASN A 62 4.10 -8.18 -27.35
C ASN A 62 2.89 -8.93 -26.76
N ILE A 63 1.82 -9.11 -27.55
CA ILE A 63 0.57 -9.77 -27.12
C ILE A 63 0.78 -11.27 -26.79
N ASP A 64 1.90 -11.87 -27.19
CA ASP A 64 2.29 -13.25 -26.87
C ASP A 64 2.83 -13.43 -25.42
N HIS A 65 1.98 -13.18 -24.43
CA HIS A 65 2.19 -13.50 -23.00
C HIS A 65 3.34 -12.76 -22.27
N ARG A 66 3.57 -11.48 -22.58
CA ARG A 66 4.65 -10.70 -21.94
C ARG A 66 4.16 -9.66 -20.95
N MET A 67 5.03 -9.34 -19.99
CA MET A 67 4.85 -8.27 -19.02
C MET A 67 5.88 -7.18 -19.28
N LEU A 68 5.48 -5.91 -19.21
CA LEU A 68 6.27 -4.78 -19.68
C LEU A 68 6.64 -3.87 -18.53
N PHE A 69 7.94 -3.56 -18.47
CA PHE A 69 8.54 -2.73 -17.44
C PHE A 69 9.03 -1.41 -18.05
N ALA A 70 8.75 -0.30 -17.38
CA ALA A 70 9.54 0.92 -17.51
C ALA A 70 10.98 0.61 -17.06
N THR A 71 11.93 1.09 -17.84
CA THR A 71 13.35 0.82 -17.61
C THR A 71 14.10 2.08 -17.25
N ASN A 72 14.99 2.01 -16.26
CA ASN A 72 15.79 3.14 -15.78
C ASN A 72 17.20 3.11 -16.37
N MET A 73 17.76 4.24 -16.81
CA MET A 73 19.14 4.31 -17.32
C MET A 73 20.17 4.32 -16.18
N MET A 74 21.14 3.39 -16.13
CA MET A 74 22.06 3.18 -15.01
C MET A 74 23.43 2.55 -15.33
N ARG A 75 24.47 2.94 -14.57
CA ARG A 75 25.70 2.17 -14.27
C ARG A 75 25.76 1.94 -12.75
N ASN A 76 26.01 0.72 -12.31
CA ASN A 76 26.07 0.39 -10.88
C ASN A 76 27.52 0.52 -10.37
N TYR A 77 27.67 0.77 -9.06
CA TYR A 77 28.95 0.73 -8.36
C TYR A 77 28.79 -0.15 -7.11
N LEU A 78 29.67 -1.13 -6.93
CA LEU A 78 29.60 -2.08 -5.82
C LEU A 78 30.70 -1.80 -4.80
N ARG A 79 30.35 -1.94 -3.53
CA ARG A 79 31.33 -1.98 -2.47
C ARG A 79 30.99 -3.08 -1.47
N ASN A 80 31.72 -4.19 -1.53
CA ASN A 80 31.64 -5.21 -0.50
C ASN A 80 32.38 -4.73 0.76
N TYR A 81 31.66 -4.54 1.88
CA TYR A 81 32.28 -4.45 3.21
C TYR A 81 32.49 -5.87 3.75
N GLY A 82 33.35 -6.63 3.07
CA GLY A 82 33.69 -7.97 3.49
C GLY A 82 34.80 -7.96 4.53
N GLN A 83 34.54 -7.54 5.77
CA GLN A 83 35.28 -8.11 6.91
C GLN A 83 34.34 -8.31 8.11
N PRO A 84 34.40 -9.48 8.79
CA PRO A 84 33.82 -9.64 10.10
C PRO A 84 34.57 -8.72 11.05
N ASN A 85 33.97 -7.57 11.37
CA ASN A 85 34.49 -6.77 12.46
C ASN A 85 34.17 -7.50 13.77
N ASP A 86 35.13 -7.59 14.70
CA ASP A 86 34.97 -8.10 16.07
C ASP A 86 33.98 -7.26 16.93
N HIS A 87 33.09 -6.49 16.29
CA HIS A 87 32.12 -5.63 16.94
C HIS A 87 30.92 -6.45 17.45
N ASN A 88 30.43 -6.06 18.63
CA ASN A 88 29.23 -6.62 19.21
C ASN A 88 28.05 -6.48 18.22
N ALA A 89 27.36 -7.57 17.86
CA ALA A 89 26.24 -7.49 16.91
C ALA A 89 25.04 -6.74 17.49
N GLU A 90 24.91 -6.63 18.81
CA GLU A 90 23.95 -5.70 19.42
C GLU A 90 24.21 -4.27 18.96
N GLU A 91 25.47 -3.84 19.06
CA GLU A 91 25.90 -2.51 18.65
C GLU A 91 25.77 -2.34 17.14
N THR A 92 26.11 -3.37 16.36
CA THR A 92 26.00 -3.34 14.89
C THR A 92 24.55 -3.24 14.44
N LEU A 93 23.63 -4.04 15.01
CA LEU A 93 22.20 -3.98 14.70
C LEU A 93 21.58 -2.65 15.15
N ALA A 94 21.98 -2.13 16.32
CA ALA A 94 21.50 -0.86 16.83
C ALA A 94 22.00 0.33 15.98
N ASN A 95 23.26 0.30 15.53
CA ASN A 95 23.84 1.32 14.66
C ASN A 95 23.24 1.24 13.26
N ALA A 96 23.10 0.04 12.67
CA ALA A 96 22.46 -0.16 11.38
C ALA A 96 21.03 0.41 11.37
N SER A 97 20.25 0.19 12.43
CA SER A 97 18.91 0.78 12.57
C SER A 97 18.93 2.32 12.61
N ARG A 98 19.92 2.94 13.25
CA ARG A 98 20.02 4.40 13.39
C ARG A 98 20.54 5.07 12.11
N ASP A 99 21.45 4.42 11.41
CA ASP A 99 22.05 4.91 10.16
C ASP A 99 21.06 4.87 8.99
N VAL A 100 20.16 3.88 8.97
CA VAL A 100 19.06 3.76 7.98
C VAL A 100 18.15 4.98 7.99
N SER A 101 17.88 5.51 9.19
CA SER A 101 16.95 6.62 9.42
C SER A 101 17.56 8.01 9.18
N SER A 102 18.89 8.16 9.24
CA SER A 102 19.49 9.49 9.39
C SER A 102 20.54 9.90 8.35
N GLN A 103 21.35 9.01 7.76
CA GLN A 103 22.57 9.50 7.08
C GLN A 103 23.04 8.82 5.78
N TYR A 104 22.53 7.65 5.35
CA TYR A 104 23.12 6.97 4.17
C TYR A 104 22.16 6.52 3.05
N PRO A 105 22.56 6.62 1.76
CA PRO A 105 21.83 6.07 0.62
C PRO A 105 21.99 4.54 0.46
N HIS A 106 22.73 3.90 1.34
CA HIS A 106 23.20 2.53 1.22
C HIS A 106 22.13 1.49 1.59
N GLY A 107 22.12 0.35 0.89
CA GLY A 107 21.56 -0.90 1.42
C GLY A 107 22.54 -1.53 2.40
N ILE A 108 22.09 -2.12 3.50
CA ILE A 108 22.89 -2.99 4.37
C ILE A 108 22.20 -4.35 4.34
N SER A 109 22.91 -5.39 3.90
CA SER A 109 22.55 -6.78 4.17
C SER A 109 23.48 -7.32 5.27
N SER A 110 22.93 -8.03 6.27
CA SER A 110 23.68 -8.72 7.34
C SER A 110 23.55 -10.24 7.22
N ASP A 111 24.61 -11.01 7.44
CA ASP A 111 24.65 -12.50 7.37
C ASP A 111 25.41 -13.16 8.54
N TYR A 112 25.09 -14.41 8.88
CA TYR A 112 25.64 -15.27 9.96
C TYR A 112 26.09 -16.64 9.44
N GLU A 113 27.33 -17.06 9.76
CA GLU A 113 27.86 -18.39 9.41
C GLU A 113 28.66 -19.00 10.58
N GLY A 114 28.34 -20.24 10.97
CA GLY A 114 29.27 -21.11 11.72
C GLY A 114 29.31 -21.03 13.25
N GLY A 115 28.17 -20.87 13.94
CA GLY A 115 28.11 -21.03 15.41
C GLY A 115 28.69 -19.87 16.23
N GLN A 116 29.31 -18.87 15.58
CA GLN A 116 29.73 -17.61 16.17
C GLN A 116 29.09 -16.44 15.43
N MET A 117 28.71 -15.40 16.19
CA MET A 117 28.07 -14.21 15.69
C MET A 117 29.02 -13.41 14.79
N ARG A 118 28.92 -13.61 13.48
CA ARG A 118 29.56 -12.78 12.46
C ARG A 118 28.47 -11.94 11.83
N CYS A 119 28.68 -10.64 11.68
CA CYS A 119 27.79 -9.73 10.96
C CYS A 119 28.51 -9.30 9.69
N GLY A 120 28.13 -9.85 8.54
CA GLY A 120 28.69 -9.42 7.25
C GLY A 120 27.83 -8.34 6.62
N MET A 121 28.34 -7.11 6.45
CA MET A 121 27.61 -5.99 5.85
C MET A 121 27.91 -5.86 4.34
N THR A 122 26.89 -5.80 3.47
CA THR A 122 27.09 -5.43 2.05
C THR A 122 26.36 -4.15 1.67
N THR A 123 27.06 -3.22 1.01
CA THR A 123 26.58 -1.89 0.65
C THR A 123 26.72 -1.60 -0.84
N PHE A 124 25.68 -1.01 -1.44
CA PHE A 124 25.67 -0.63 -2.85
C PHE A 124 25.58 0.90 -3.00
N LEU A 125 26.20 1.44 -4.05
CA LEU A 125 26.04 2.83 -4.46
C LEU A 125 25.57 2.88 -5.92
N CYS A 126 24.46 3.57 -6.15
CA CYS A 126 23.91 3.80 -7.48
C CYS A 126 24.10 5.28 -7.83
N SER A 127 24.79 5.60 -8.94
CA SER A 127 24.88 6.97 -9.44
C SER A 127 24.52 7.09 -10.92
N LEU A 128 23.89 8.21 -11.26
CA LEU A 128 23.61 8.61 -12.63
C LEU A 128 24.89 9.17 -13.27
N LYS A 129 25.06 8.95 -14.57
CA LYS A 129 26.23 9.40 -15.36
C LYS A 129 26.44 10.92 -15.17
N GLY A 130 27.59 11.34 -14.62
CA GLY A 130 28.01 12.74 -14.56
C GLY A 130 28.03 13.39 -13.16
N VAL A 131 27.68 12.68 -12.09
CA VAL A 131 27.78 13.22 -10.71
C VAL A 131 29.11 12.80 -10.08
N SER A 132 30.00 13.76 -9.82
CA SER A 132 31.26 13.53 -9.09
C SER A 132 30.98 13.35 -7.59
N HIS A 133 31.46 12.26 -7.01
CA HIS A 133 31.45 12.07 -5.56
C HIS A 133 32.74 12.60 -4.93
N ASP A 134 32.61 13.29 -3.80
CA ASP A 134 33.72 13.77 -3.01
C ASP A 134 34.49 12.57 -2.42
N SER A 135 35.73 12.37 -2.87
CA SER A 135 36.59 11.24 -2.55
C SER A 135 37.30 11.38 -1.19
N SER A 136 36.74 12.20 -0.29
CA SER A 136 37.38 12.64 0.96
C SER A 136 37.45 11.55 2.06
N LYS A 137 36.95 10.34 1.81
CA LYS A 137 37.15 9.17 2.68
C LYS A 137 37.85 8.05 1.89
N GLY A 138 39.19 7.99 2.00
CA GLY A 138 40.10 7.15 1.22
C GLY A 138 39.84 5.64 1.30
N LEU A 139 38.93 5.15 0.47
CA LEU A 139 38.40 3.80 0.59
C LEU A 139 38.03 3.34 -0.83
N LEU A 140 38.74 2.35 -1.39
CA LEU A 140 38.61 1.85 -2.78
C LEU A 140 37.15 1.46 -3.14
N LEU A 141 36.63 2.01 -4.23
CA LEU A 141 35.35 1.63 -4.86
C LEU A 141 35.64 0.76 -6.10
N GLU A 142 34.95 -0.37 -6.25
CA GLU A 142 34.98 -1.17 -7.47
C GLU A 142 33.72 -0.90 -8.29
N THR A 143 33.88 -0.59 -9.58
CA THR A 143 32.74 -0.38 -10.48
C THR A 143 32.32 -1.73 -11.03
N VAL A 144 31.04 -2.08 -10.93
CA VAL A 144 30.52 -3.37 -11.44
C VAL A 144 29.16 -3.12 -12.08
N ASP A 145 28.84 -3.82 -13.16
CA ASP A 145 27.51 -3.68 -13.76
C ASP A 145 26.41 -4.46 -12.98
N ALA A 146 25.15 -4.36 -13.43
CA ALA A 146 24.01 -5.04 -12.78
C ALA A 146 24.11 -6.57 -12.79
N ILE A 147 24.82 -7.15 -13.75
CA ILE A 147 25.00 -8.59 -13.90
C ILE A 147 26.18 -9.05 -13.04
N GLU A 148 27.32 -8.35 -13.13
CA GLU A 148 28.50 -8.60 -12.29
C GLU A 148 28.22 -8.44 -10.79
N LEU A 149 27.21 -7.63 -10.44
CA LEU A 149 26.68 -7.54 -9.09
C LEU A 149 26.28 -8.91 -8.54
N PHE A 150 25.63 -9.76 -9.33
CA PHE A 150 25.20 -11.10 -8.89
C PHE A 150 26.39 -12.00 -8.56
N ASP A 151 27.49 -11.86 -9.30
CA ASP A 151 28.69 -12.69 -9.10
C ASP A 151 29.53 -12.22 -7.91
N LYS A 152 29.44 -10.94 -7.54
CA LYS A 152 30.26 -10.34 -6.49
C LYS A 152 29.54 -10.16 -5.15
N GLU A 153 28.22 -10.22 -5.12
CA GLU A 153 27.45 -10.06 -3.88
C GLU A 153 27.50 -11.36 -3.04
N MET A 154 27.79 -11.23 -1.75
CA MET A 154 28.04 -12.35 -0.83
C MET A 154 26.83 -13.28 -0.62
N TYR A 155 25.64 -12.72 -0.39
CA TYR A 155 24.36 -13.44 -0.32
C TYR A 155 24.10 -14.21 -1.62
N ILE A 156 24.44 -13.66 -2.77
CA ILE A 156 24.16 -14.25 -4.09
C ILE A 156 25.16 -15.36 -4.46
N SER A 157 26.45 -15.09 -4.30
CA SER A 157 27.55 -15.91 -4.82
C SER A 157 28.10 -16.95 -3.83
N LYS A 158 28.07 -16.68 -2.52
CA LYS A 158 28.77 -17.51 -1.52
C LYS A 158 27.84 -18.34 -0.63
N MET A 159 26.67 -17.83 -0.28
CA MET A 159 25.77 -18.55 0.63
C MET A 159 25.33 -19.91 0.08
N HIS A 160 25.48 -20.94 0.92
CA HIS A 160 25.15 -22.35 0.68
C HIS A 160 25.80 -22.94 -0.59
N GLY A 161 27.02 -22.51 -0.94
CA GLY A 161 27.75 -23.07 -2.08
C GLY A 161 27.34 -22.52 -3.45
N GLY A 162 26.71 -21.35 -3.49
CA GLY A 162 26.29 -20.68 -4.73
C GLY A 162 25.13 -21.39 -5.42
N HIS A 163 24.94 -21.13 -6.72
CA HIS A 163 23.76 -21.60 -7.48
C HIS A 163 23.75 -23.11 -7.79
N GLY A 164 24.76 -23.86 -7.34
CA GLY A 164 24.92 -25.29 -7.65
C GLY A 164 25.40 -26.17 -6.49
N GLY A 165 25.57 -25.64 -5.28
CA GLY A 165 26.12 -26.37 -4.14
C GLY A 165 25.06 -27.00 -3.23
N GLY A 166 24.77 -28.29 -3.39
CA GLY A 166 23.99 -29.08 -2.43
C GLY A 166 22.46 -29.05 -2.62
N LYS A 167 21.81 -30.20 -2.40
CA LYS A 167 20.34 -30.30 -2.39
C LYS A 167 19.85 -29.84 -1.02
N THR A 168 19.54 -28.55 -0.87
CA THR A 168 18.87 -28.03 0.32
C THR A 168 17.39 -27.78 0.04
N SER A 169 16.64 -27.64 1.13
CA SER A 169 15.27 -27.17 1.19
C SER A 169 15.21 -25.97 2.12
N ALA A 170 14.26 -25.06 1.90
CA ALA A 170 14.16 -23.83 2.67
C ALA A 170 12.71 -23.42 2.94
N PHE A 171 12.52 -22.72 4.06
CA PHE A 171 11.26 -22.10 4.45
C PHE A 171 11.51 -20.67 4.92
N LYS A 172 10.73 -19.71 4.41
CA LYS A 172 11.02 -18.29 4.57
C LYS A 172 9.80 -17.50 4.98
N ARG A 173 9.98 -16.49 5.82
CA ARG A 173 8.95 -15.49 6.12
C ARG A 173 9.62 -14.14 6.35
N CYS A 174 9.02 -13.08 5.82
CA CYS A 174 9.55 -11.74 5.93
C CYS A 174 8.59 -10.79 6.65
N VAL A 175 9.09 -10.08 7.66
CA VAL A 175 8.38 -9.01 8.38
C VAL A 175 9.01 -7.66 8.08
N PHE A 176 8.18 -6.63 7.98
CA PHE A 176 8.65 -5.26 7.82
C PHE A 176 8.84 -4.61 9.18
N LEU A 177 10.04 -4.12 9.45
CA LEU A 177 10.42 -3.45 10.69
C LEU A 177 10.66 -1.97 10.44
N LYS A 178 10.29 -1.15 11.40
CA LYS A 178 10.56 0.28 11.45
C LYS A 178 11.14 0.61 12.82
N ASP A 179 12.17 1.45 12.85
CA ASP A 179 12.81 1.86 14.10
C ASP A 179 13.19 0.67 15.02
N MET A 180 13.99 -0.25 14.48
CA MET A 180 14.36 -1.50 15.15
C MET A 180 15.06 -1.25 16.51
N ALA A 181 15.78 -0.15 16.63
CA ALA A 181 16.47 0.26 17.85
C ALA A 181 15.50 0.51 19.03
N ASN A 182 14.31 1.06 18.77
CA ASN A 182 13.36 1.48 19.82
C ASN A 182 12.17 0.52 19.99
N THR A 183 12.00 -0.46 19.10
CA THR A 183 10.84 -1.37 19.10
C THR A 183 11.05 -2.67 19.90
N GLY A 184 12.26 -2.90 20.41
CA GLY A 184 12.62 -4.15 21.09
C GLY A 184 12.88 -5.34 20.16
N ALA A 185 12.80 -5.14 18.83
CA ALA A 185 13.06 -6.17 17.83
C ALA A 185 14.44 -6.83 17.98
N ILE A 186 15.47 -6.06 18.35
CA ILE A 186 16.82 -6.56 18.62
C ILE A 186 16.83 -7.67 19.67
N LYS A 187 15.96 -7.58 20.70
CA LYS A 187 15.83 -8.59 21.76
C LYS A 187 15.26 -9.91 21.26
N VAL A 188 14.58 -9.92 20.11
CA VAL A 188 14.05 -11.12 19.45
C VAL A 188 15.07 -11.65 18.44
N LEU A 189 15.68 -10.77 17.64
CA LEU A 189 16.62 -11.15 16.59
C LEU A 189 17.88 -11.85 17.15
N ILE A 190 18.43 -11.36 18.25
CA ILE A 190 19.68 -11.91 18.79
C ILE A 190 19.51 -13.34 19.31
N PRO A 191 18.52 -13.66 20.18
CA PRO A 191 18.27 -15.04 20.57
C PRO A 191 18.01 -15.95 19.36
N ALA A 192 17.26 -15.46 18.37
CA ALA A 192 16.94 -16.22 17.16
C ALA A 192 18.19 -16.66 16.38
N THR A 193 19.30 -15.92 16.45
CA THR A 193 20.57 -16.36 15.83
C THR A 193 21.23 -17.54 16.54
N LYS A 194 20.99 -17.69 17.84
CA LYS A 194 21.66 -18.70 18.68
C LYS A 194 20.89 -20.02 18.70
N ASP A 195 19.58 -19.97 18.49
CA ASP A 195 18.67 -21.12 18.63
C ASP A 195 18.19 -21.68 17.28
N GLY A 196 18.81 -21.27 16.17
CA GLY A 196 18.60 -21.83 14.84
C GLY A 196 18.77 -23.37 14.83
N PRO A 197 17.77 -24.16 14.39
CA PRO A 197 17.84 -25.63 14.50
C PRO A 197 18.90 -26.31 13.61
N THR A 198 19.43 -25.61 12.61
CA THR A 198 20.51 -26.07 11.74
C THR A 198 21.55 -24.96 11.59
N PRO A 199 22.80 -25.30 11.26
CA PRO A 199 23.84 -24.29 11.01
C PRO A 199 23.60 -23.45 9.73
N TYR A 200 22.56 -23.78 8.96
CA TYR A 200 22.22 -23.10 7.71
C TYR A 200 21.11 -22.07 7.87
N CYS A 201 20.47 -21.99 9.04
CA CYS A 201 19.43 -21.01 9.33
C CYS A 201 20.03 -19.62 9.52
N TYR A 202 19.38 -18.61 8.95
CA TYR A 202 19.83 -17.22 9.03
C TYR A 202 18.65 -16.25 8.91
N PHE A 203 18.91 -14.98 9.19
CA PHE A 203 18.02 -13.89 8.79
C PHE A 203 18.79 -12.86 7.97
N HIS A 204 18.07 -12.15 7.11
CA HIS A 204 18.60 -11.09 6.26
C HIS A 204 17.76 -9.83 6.43
N LEU A 205 18.41 -8.67 6.49
CA LEU A 205 17.77 -7.37 6.53
C LEU A 205 17.95 -6.68 5.17
N ALA A 206 16.86 -6.37 4.48
CA ALA A 206 16.86 -5.59 3.24
C ALA A 206 16.39 -4.17 3.51
N HIS A 207 17.06 -3.17 2.95
CA HIS A 207 16.73 -1.76 3.17
C HIS A 207 15.51 -1.31 2.37
N GLY A 208 14.58 -0.67 3.07
CA GLY A 208 13.43 0.05 2.53
C GLY A 208 13.62 1.55 2.53
N GLY A 209 12.51 2.27 2.68
CA GLY A 209 12.47 3.73 2.73
C GLY A 209 12.76 4.40 1.37
N LYS A 210 12.91 5.74 1.40
CA LYS A 210 13.13 6.59 0.21
C LYS A 210 12.14 6.31 -0.91
N ALA A 211 12.58 5.85 -2.08
CA ALA A 211 11.71 5.66 -3.24
C ALA A 211 10.55 4.69 -2.98
N VAL A 212 10.74 3.67 -2.11
CA VAL A 212 9.66 2.77 -1.68
C VAL A 212 8.53 3.52 -0.96
N ARG A 213 8.83 4.64 -0.27
CA ARG A 213 7.86 5.49 0.43
C ARG A 213 7.29 6.61 -0.44
N ASN A 214 7.85 6.85 -1.62
CA ASN A 214 7.37 7.93 -2.50
C ASN A 214 6.06 7.55 -3.20
N THR A 215 5.80 6.26 -3.37
CA THR A 215 4.56 5.71 -3.91
C THR A 215 3.45 5.81 -2.87
N ALA A 216 2.25 6.26 -3.22
CA ALA A 216 1.14 6.28 -2.28
C ALA A 216 0.71 4.83 -1.96
N PRO A 217 0.28 4.51 -0.72
CA PRO A 217 -0.11 3.16 -0.36
C PRO A 217 -1.16 2.56 -1.32
N GLU A 218 -2.07 3.39 -1.83
CA GLU A 218 -3.15 3.01 -2.74
C GLU A 218 -2.75 2.76 -4.20
N ASP A 219 -1.55 3.16 -4.64
CA ASP A 219 -1.15 3.12 -6.06
C ASP A 219 -0.95 1.69 -6.56
N THR A 220 -0.47 0.79 -5.70
CA THR A 220 -0.25 -0.63 -6.04
C THR A 220 -0.94 -1.58 -5.06
N ALA A 221 -0.85 -2.89 -5.30
CA ALA A 221 -1.34 -3.88 -4.33
C ALA A 221 -0.48 -3.90 -3.05
N PHE A 222 0.79 -3.50 -3.13
CA PHE A 222 1.73 -3.49 -2.02
C PHE A 222 1.47 -2.25 -1.12
N GLY A 223 0.58 -2.40 -0.14
CA GLY A 223 0.16 -1.27 0.71
C GLY A 223 1.05 -0.98 1.93
N CYS A 224 1.96 -1.89 2.27
CA CYS A 224 2.87 -1.73 3.41
C CYS A 224 4.11 -0.93 2.98
N ILE A 225 4.04 0.41 2.91
CA ILE A 225 5.18 1.23 2.42
C ILE A 225 6.03 1.86 3.55
N ASP A 226 5.49 1.97 4.76
CA ASP A 226 6.15 2.67 5.87
C ASP A 226 7.03 1.75 6.74
N TRP A 227 8.14 1.28 6.16
CA TRP A 227 9.13 0.44 6.86
C TRP A 227 10.56 0.83 6.49
N ASP A 228 11.50 0.49 7.37
CA ASP A 228 12.94 0.76 7.20
C ASP A 228 13.67 -0.49 6.71
N LEU A 229 13.25 -1.66 7.22
CA LEU A 229 13.92 -2.93 6.99
C LEU A 229 12.91 -4.04 6.67
N ALA A 230 13.14 -4.78 5.59
CA ALA A 230 12.50 -6.07 5.33
C ALA A 230 13.36 -7.17 5.97
N CYS A 231 12.86 -7.74 7.06
CA CYS A 231 13.57 -8.77 7.83
C CYS A 231 13.08 -10.16 7.41
N VAL A 232 13.90 -10.86 6.63
CA VAL A 232 13.61 -12.18 6.06
C VAL A 232 14.27 -13.24 6.93
N PHE A 233 13.47 -14.06 7.60
CA PHE A 233 13.95 -15.27 8.26
C PHE A 233 13.95 -16.43 7.27
N THR A 234 15.11 -17.08 7.11
CA THR A 234 15.29 -18.22 6.21
C THR A 234 15.77 -19.42 7.00
N GLY A 235 14.86 -20.38 7.19
CA GLY A 235 15.20 -21.70 7.67
C GLY A 235 15.69 -22.56 6.52
N VAL A 236 16.83 -23.22 6.68
CA VAL A 236 17.43 -24.08 5.64
C VAL A 236 17.81 -25.42 6.25
N TRP A 237 17.56 -26.51 5.51
CA TRP A 237 18.00 -27.84 5.90
C TRP A 237 18.43 -28.65 4.67
N PRO A 238 19.30 -29.66 4.85
CA PRO A 238 19.60 -30.62 3.79
C PRO A 238 18.35 -31.38 3.35
N ARG A 239 18.16 -31.56 2.04
CA ARG A 239 16.91 -32.10 1.45
C ARG A 239 16.61 -33.52 1.91
N GLU A 240 17.61 -34.29 2.30
CA GLU A 240 17.42 -35.63 2.89
C GLU A 240 16.59 -35.61 4.18
N TYR A 241 16.46 -34.45 4.83
CA TYR A 241 15.64 -34.25 6.02
C TYR A 241 14.24 -33.69 5.73
N ASP A 242 13.81 -33.62 4.47
CA ASP A 242 12.44 -33.24 4.12
C ASP A 242 11.40 -34.15 4.82
N GLY A 243 10.38 -33.55 5.41
CA GLY A 243 9.30 -34.27 6.12
C GLY A 243 9.71 -34.85 7.48
N THR A 244 10.93 -34.60 7.95
CA THR A 244 11.43 -35.12 9.23
C THR A 244 11.21 -34.14 10.38
N ARG A 245 11.58 -34.57 11.60
CA ARG A 245 11.60 -33.70 12.78
C ARG A 245 12.51 -32.49 12.60
N ILE A 246 13.58 -32.57 11.80
CA ILE A 246 14.50 -31.46 11.57
C ILE A 246 13.83 -30.38 10.73
N SER A 247 13.23 -30.73 9.58
CA SER A 247 12.51 -29.75 8.75
C SER A 247 11.34 -29.12 9.52
N ASN A 248 10.64 -29.92 10.33
CA ASN A 248 9.59 -29.41 11.20
C ASN A 248 10.14 -28.43 12.25
N ALA A 249 11.24 -28.75 12.93
CA ALA A 249 11.86 -27.84 13.90
C ALA A 249 12.27 -26.51 13.26
N VAL A 250 12.83 -26.54 12.05
CA VAL A 250 13.18 -25.33 11.29
C VAL A 250 11.95 -24.49 10.94
N ILE A 251 10.88 -25.11 10.44
CA ILE A 251 9.62 -24.40 10.12
C ILE A 251 9.03 -23.75 11.38
N HIS A 252 8.99 -24.48 12.51
CA HIS A 252 8.48 -23.95 13.78
C HIS A 252 9.35 -22.79 14.30
N TRP A 253 10.67 -22.87 14.14
CA TRP A 253 11.58 -21.78 14.50
C TRP A 253 11.26 -20.51 13.70
N VAL A 254 11.09 -20.60 12.37
CA VAL A 254 10.71 -19.43 11.55
C VAL A 254 9.38 -18.83 12.02
N TYR A 255 8.34 -19.66 12.21
CA TYR A 255 7.05 -19.17 12.67
C TYR A 255 7.11 -18.53 14.06
N ARG A 256 7.83 -19.13 15.00
CA ARG A 256 7.99 -18.58 16.36
C ARG A 256 8.56 -17.17 16.30
N VAL A 257 9.71 -17.01 15.66
CA VAL A 257 10.41 -15.72 15.59
C VAL A 257 9.57 -14.67 14.88
N VAL A 258 8.94 -15.03 13.76
CA VAL A 258 8.07 -14.11 13.03
C VAL A 258 6.83 -13.70 13.84
N ASN A 259 6.23 -14.61 14.60
CA ASN A 259 5.11 -14.28 15.50
C ASN A 259 5.55 -13.39 16.68
N GLU A 260 6.76 -13.57 17.21
CA GLU A 260 7.33 -12.68 18.24
C GLU A 260 7.58 -11.25 17.70
N LEU A 261 7.96 -11.13 16.43
CA LEU A 261 8.16 -9.83 15.75
C LEU A 261 6.86 -9.20 15.23
N LEU A 262 5.79 -9.98 15.07
CA LEU A 262 4.56 -9.53 14.43
C LEU A 262 3.91 -8.29 15.12
N PRO A 263 3.87 -8.17 16.46
CA PRO A 263 3.29 -6.99 17.13
C PRO A 263 4.03 -5.67 16.84
N MET A 264 5.34 -5.73 16.60
CA MET A 264 6.17 -4.55 16.30
C MET A 264 6.39 -4.32 14.80
N SER A 265 5.91 -5.24 13.96
CA SER A 265 6.02 -5.13 12.50
C SER A 265 5.07 -4.09 11.91
N LYS A 266 5.47 -3.50 10.78
CA LYS A 266 4.67 -2.63 9.91
C LYS A 266 3.97 -3.37 8.77
N GLY A 267 4.18 -4.68 8.68
CA GLY A 267 3.56 -5.56 7.70
C GLY A 267 4.33 -6.85 7.53
N VAL A 268 3.81 -7.72 6.67
CA VAL A 268 4.43 -8.99 6.28
C VAL A 268 4.57 -9.02 4.77
N TYR A 269 5.62 -9.62 4.24
CA TYR A 269 5.76 -9.72 2.80
C TYR A 269 4.87 -10.84 2.23
N GLY A 270 3.85 -10.47 1.45
CA GLY A 270 2.90 -11.44 0.87
C GLY A 270 3.56 -12.50 -0.02
N ALA A 271 4.71 -12.18 -0.63
CA ALA A 271 5.45 -13.10 -1.52
C ALA A 271 5.91 -14.39 -0.84
N ASP A 272 6.08 -14.37 0.49
CA ASP A 272 6.49 -15.54 1.25
C ASP A 272 5.29 -16.37 1.76
N LEU A 273 4.05 -15.89 1.60
CA LEU A 273 2.85 -16.51 2.18
C LEU A 273 2.10 -17.40 1.18
N GLY A 274 1.40 -18.41 1.71
CA GLY A 274 0.55 -19.30 0.92
C GLY A 274 -0.72 -19.71 1.66
N PRO A 275 -1.47 -20.71 1.15
CA PRO A 275 -2.74 -21.14 1.72
C PRO A 275 -2.60 -21.94 3.02
N ASP A 276 -1.40 -22.02 3.60
CA ASP A 276 -1.17 -22.71 4.87
C ASP A 276 -1.96 -21.99 5.98
N PRO A 277 -2.78 -22.70 6.79
CA PRO A 277 -3.56 -22.07 7.85
C PRO A 277 -2.70 -21.26 8.84
N ARG A 278 -1.42 -21.63 9.03
CA ARG A 278 -0.47 -20.91 9.89
C ARG A 278 -0.13 -19.51 9.36
N ASP A 279 -0.29 -19.27 8.07
CA ASP A 279 -0.12 -17.95 7.45
C ASP A 279 -1.33 -17.05 7.63
N SER A 280 -2.48 -17.54 8.11
CA SER A 280 -3.72 -16.77 8.17
C SER A 280 -3.57 -15.46 8.93
N ASN A 281 -2.87 -15.48 10.07
CA ASN A 281 -2.60 -14.28 10.86
C ASN A 281 -1.63 -13.33 10.13
N LEU A 282 -0.58 -13.88 9.51
CA LEU A 282 0.42 -13.12 8.76
C LEU A 282 -0.19 -12.40 7.55
N ALA A 283 -1.08 -13.10 6.83
CA ALA A 283 -1.79 -12.59 5.66
C ALA A 283 -2.66 -11.36 5.99
N THR A 284 -3.14 -11.23 7.24
CA THR A 284 -3.88 -10.03 7.66
C THR A 284 -3.05 -8.75 7.61
N LYS A 285 -1.71 -8.87 7.66
CA LYS A 285 -0.75 -7.76 7.64
C LYS A 285 0.00 -7.61 6.32
N ALA A 286 -0.37 -8.35 5.27
CA ALA A 286 0.42 -8.41 4.03
C ALA A 286 0.21 -7.22 3.08
N PHE A 287 -0.98 -6.62 3.10
CA PHE A 287 -1.40 -5.63 2.09
C PHE A 287 -1.75 -4.25 2.66
N GLY A 288 -1.57 -4.06 3.98
CA GLY A 288 -1.92 -2.83 4.68
C GLY A 288 -3.33 -2.33 4.31
N PRO A 289 -3.49 -1.03 3.96
CA PRO A 289 -4.78 -0.42 3.66
C PRO A 289 -5.48 -0.98 2.41
N ASN A 290 -4.79 -1.73 1.55
CA ASN A 290 -5.34 -2.22 0.29
C ASN A 290 -6.10 -3.55 0.41
N ARG A 291 -6.08 -4.18 1.58
CA ARG A 291 -6.61 -5.53 1.78
C ARG A 291 -8.07 -5.67 1.35
N ARG A 292 -8.93 -4.72 1.74
CA ARG A 292 -10.35 -4.75 1.36
C ARG A 292 -10.57 -4.63 -0.15
N ARG A 293 -9.80 -3.76 -0.82
CA ARG A 293 -9.78 -3.64 -2.30
C ARG A 293 -9.42 -4.95 -2.96
N LEU A 294 -8.36 -5.61 -2.49
CA LEU A 294 -7.89 -6.86 -3.06
C LEU A 294 -8.87 -8.02 -2.84
N VAL A 295 -9.48 -8.13 -1.66
CA VAL A 295 -10.53 -9.15 -1.42
C VAL A 295 -11.71 -8.94 -2.36
N ARG A 296 -12.15 -7.70 -2.57
CA ARG A 296 -13.22 -7.41 -3.51
C ARG A 296 -12.85 -7.83 -4.94
N LEU A 297 -11.66 -7.44 -5.41
CA LEU A 297 -11.18 -7.83 -6.74
C LEU A 297 -11.08 -9.35 -6.89
N LYS A 298 -10.61 -10.06 -5.85
CA LYS A 298 -10.56 -11.53 -5.84
C LYS A 298 -11.95 -12.15 -5.98
N LYS A 299 -12.97 -11.61 -5.31
CA LYS A 299 -14.37 -12.09 -5.44
C LYS A 299 -14.94 -11.82 -6.84
N GLU A 300 -14.58 -10.71 -7.46
CA GLU A 300 -15.07 -10.34 -8.79
C GLU A 300 -14.36 -11.15 -9.91
N LEU A 301 -13.04 -11.29 -9.82
CA LEU A 301 -12.20 -11.87 -10.90
C LEU A 301 -11.90 -13.37 -10.71
N ASP A 302 -11.98 -13.89 -9.49
CA ASP A 302 -11.77 -15.32 -9.21
C ASP A 302 -12.75 -15.82 -8.11
N PRO A 303 -14.08 -15.73 -8.33
CA PRO A 303 -15.10 -16.14 -7.37
C PRO A 303 -15.05 -17.64 -7.01
N LYS A 304 -14.48 -18.47 -7.90
CA LYS A 304 -14.32 -19.92 -7.67
C LYS A 304 -13.00 -20.26 -6.98
N ASN A 305 -12.17 -19.27 -6.68
CA ASN A 305 -10.87 -19.40 -6.05
C ASN A 305 -9.96 -20.41 -6.79
N ILE A 306 -9.92 -20.34 -8.12
CA ILE A 306 -9.06 -21.16 -8.99
C ILE A 306 -7.58 -20.90 -8.66
N LEU A 307 -7.23 -19.63 -8.41
CA LEU A 307 -5.88 -19.22 -8.02
C LEU A 307 -5.72 -19.24 -6.49
N ALA A 308 -5.77 -20.43 -5.88
CA ALA A 308 -5.82 -20.61 -4.42
C ALA A 308 -4.46 -20.57 -3.69
N TYR A 309 -3.34 -20.70 -4.41
CA TYR A 309 -2.02 -20.93 -3.80
C TYR A 309 -1.20 -19.65 -3.55
N THR A 310 -1.78 -18.47 -3.76
CA THR A 310 -1.14 -17.19 -3.44
C THR A 310 -1.37 -16.81 -1.97
N CYS A 311 -0.76 -15.71 -1.52
CA CYS A 311 -1.08 -15.11 -0.23
C CYS A 311 -2.61 -15.00 -0.03
N PRO A 312 -3.17 -15.52 1.08
CA PRO A 312 -4.60 -15.46 1.33
C PRO A 312 -5.11 -14.02 1.40
N LEU A 313 -6.21 -13.74 0.70
CA LEU A 313 -6.92 -12.46 0.77
C LEU A 313 -8.15 -12.63 1.66
N THR A 314 -8.11 -12.04 2.86
CA THR A 314 -9.16 -12.21 3.87
C THR A 314 -9.58 -10.89 4.52
N LEU A 315 -10.86 -10.80 4.91
CA LEU A 315 -11.41 -9.70 5.70
C LEU A 315 -11.25 -9.92 7.22
N ILE A 316 -10.72 -11.07 7.65
CA ILE A 316 -10.53 -11.38 9.08
C ILE A 316 -9.69 -10.28 9.75
N GLY A 317 -10.21 -9.72 10.84
CA GLY A 317 -9.54 -8.66 11.60
C GLY A 317 -9.52 -7.29 10.91
N LEU A 318 -10.25 -7.08 9.79
CA LEU A 318 -10.57 -5.71 9.35
C LEU A 318 -11.75 -5.18 10.16
N PRO A 319 -11.76 -3.86 10.47
CA PRO A 319 -12.97 -3.23 10.97
C PRO A 319 -14.09 -3.34 9.92
N GLN A 320 -15.34 -3.16 10.37
CA GLN A 320 -16.47 -2.99 9.44
C GLN A 320 -16.23 -1.75 8.57
N LYS A 321 -16.75 -1.73 7.34
CA LYS A 321 -16.68 -0.52 6.50
C LYS A 321 -17.43 0.63 7.17
N LEU A 322 -16.83 1.82 7.21
CA LEU A 322 -17.49 3.02 7.70
C LEU A 322 -17.84 3.93 6.51
N VAL A 323 -19.08 4.35 6.43
CA VAL A 323 -19.58 5.30 5.44
C VAL A 323 -20.06 6.53 6.20
N ILE A 324 -19.49 7.68 5.87
CA ILE A 324 -19.78 8.95 6.53
C ILE A 324 -20.46 9.86 5.52
N LEU A 325 -21.75 10.11 5.73
CA LEU A 325 -22.51 11.08 4.96
C LEU A 325 -22.17 12.48 5.49
N VAL A 326 -21.70 13.36 4.61
CA VAL A 326 -21.35 14.74 5.00
C VAL A 326 -22.36 15.70 4.39
N THR A 327 -23.27 16.16 5.24
CA THR A 327 -24.34 17.09 4.88
C THR A 327 -23.96 18.50 5.32
N SER A 328 -24.40 19.50 4.57
CA SER A 328 -24.22 20.91 4.93
C SER A 328 -25.06 21.81 4.04
N GLU A 329 -25.38 22.99 4.57
CA GLU A 329 -25.77 24.14 3.75
C GLU A 329 -24.62 24.56 2.83
N HIS A 330 -24.96 25.27 1.75
CA HIS A 330 -23.95 25.75 0.80
C HIS A 330 -22.98 26.76 1.44
N GLY A 331 -21.67 26.60 1.22
CA GLY A 331 -20.65 27.47 1.80
C GLY A 331 -20.15 27.09 3.20
N ALA A 332 -20.72 26.07 3.84
CA ALA A 332 -20.29 25.63 5.18
C ALA A 332 -18.96 24.84 5.18
N GLY A 333 -18.48 24.36 4.03
CA GLY A 333 -17.16 23.72 3.92
C GLY A 333 -17.15 22.18 4.00
N LYS A 334 -18.25 21.49 3.68
CA LYS A 334 -18.31 20.01 3.74
C LYS A 334 -17.17 19.27 3.02
N ASP A 335 -16.82 19.69 1.80
CA ASP A 335 -15.76 19.03 1.04
C ASP A 335 -14.39 19.27 1.68
N TYR A 336 -14.16 20.46 2.24
CA TYR A 336 -12.96 20.78 3.00
C TYR A 336 -12.82 19.90 4.25
N CYS A 337 -13.88 19.83 5.07
CA CYS A 337 -13.87 18.99 6.27
C CYS A 337 -13.69 17.51 5.94
N ALA A 338 -14.41 16.99 4.95
CA ALA A 338 -14.30 15.59 4.52
C ALA A 338 -12.87 15.23 4.06
N ASN A 339 -12.17 16.13 3.35
CA ASN A 339 -10.79 15.89 2.93
C ASN A 339 -9.82 15.86 4.11
N ILE A 340 -9.97 16.77 5.08
CA ILE A 340 -9.16 16.75 6.32
C ILE A 340 -9.41 15.46 7.11
N TRP A 341 -10.67 15.10 7.33
CA TRP A 341 -11.02 13.87 8.03
C TRP A 341 -10.48 12.62 7.32
N SER A 342 -10.54 12.60 5.98
CA SER A 342 -9.94 11.52 5.19
C SER A 342 -8.43 11.40 5.42
N ALA A 343 -7.72 12.53 5.49
CA ALA A 343 -6.30 12.53 5.84
C ALA A 343 -6.04 12.01 7.27
N VAL A 344 -6.87 12.39 8.25
CA VAL A 344 -6.78 11.89 9.64
C VAL A 344 -6.94 10.37 9.69
N PHE A 345 -7.91 9.78 8.99
CA PHE A 345 -8.06 8.32 8.93
C PHE A 345 -6.86 7.62 8.28
N LYS A 346 -6.27 8.21 7.24
CA LYS A 346 -5.04 7.68 6.62
C LYS A 346 -3.86 7.66 7.60
N VAL A 347 -3.71 8.69 8.44
CA VAL A 347 -2.68 8.73 9.50
C VAL A 347 -2.89 7.60 10.53
N HIS A 348 -4.13 7.22 10.81
CA HIS A 348 -4.46 6.09 11.69
C HIS A 348 -4.34 4.72 11.01
N GLY A 349 -3.88 4.66 9.76
CA GLY A 349 -3.64 3.42 9.02
C GLY A 349 -4.85 2.88 8.27
N TYR A 350 -5.94 3.64 8.15
CA TYR A 350 -7.13 3.25 7.39
C TYR A 350 -7.08 3.75 5.95
N SER A 351 -7.54 2.96 4.98
CA SER A 351 -7.81 3.49 3.64
C SER A 351 -9.03 4.40 3.67
N SER A 352 -8.90 5.61 3.13
CA SER A 352 -9.98 6.59 3.13
C SER A 352 -10.13 7.30 1.78
N ARG A 353 -11.39 7.59 1.40
CA ARG A 353 -11.73 8.36 0.19
C ARG A 353 -12.89 9.32 0.43
N VAL A 354 -12.85 10.46 -0.26
CA VAL A 354 -13.94 11.44 -0.35
C VAL A 354 -14.52 11.41 -1.76
N VAL A 355 -15.84 11.24 -1.85
CA VAL A 355 -16.55 11.22 -3.13
C VAL A 355 -17.83 12.04 -3.02
N SER A 356 -18.11 12.84 -4.04
CA SER A 356 -19.42 13.53 -4.13
C SER A 356 -20.45 12.61 -4.79
N ILE A 357 -21.66 12.53 -4.21
CA ILE A 357 -22.79 11.79 -4.79
C ILE A 357 -23.12 12.25 -6.22
N SER A 358 -22.90 13.54 -6.50
CA SER A 358 -23.09 14.13 -7.84
C SER A 358 -22.13 13.57 -8.91
N LYS A 359 -21.07 12.85 -8.51
CA LYS A 359 -20.08 12.29 -9.44
C LYS A 359 -20.68 11.20 -10.34
N VAL A 360 -21.65 10.43 -9.83
CA VAL A 360 -22.35 9.41 -10.64
C VAL A 360 -23.18 10.10 -11.72
N THR A 361 -24.00 11.08 -11.33
CA THR A 361 -24.79 11.90 -12.26
C THR A 361 -23.92 12.55 -13.33
N LYS A 362 -22.77 13.13 -12.93
CA LYS A 362 -21.83 13.77 -13.86
C LYS A 362 -21.28 12.81 -14.89
N ARG A 363 -20.92 11.59 -14.48
CA ARG A 363 -20.42 10.54 -15.39
C ARG A 363 -21.50 10.10 -16.38
N LYS A 364 -22.72 9.88 -15.91
CA LYS A 364 -23.86 9.51 -16.78
C LYS A 364 -24.18 10.62 -17.79
N TYR A 365 -24.23 11.87 -17.33
CA TYR A 365 -24.41 13.03 -18.20
C TYR A 365 -23.29 13.15 -19.26
N ALA A 366 -22.02 12.99 -18.85
CA ALA A 366 -20.88 13.02 -19.76
C ALA A 366 -20.96 11.90 -20.82
N ALA A 367 -21.33 10.68 -20.43
CA ALA A 367 -21.50 9.55 -21.34
C ALA A 367 -22.61 9.78 -22.38
N GLU A 368 -23.71 10.43 -21.99
CA GLU A 368 -24.82 10.73 -22.91
C GLU A 368 -24.54 11.92 -23.82
N THR A 369 -23.78 12.90 -23.36
CA THR A 369 -23.53 14.15 -24.10
C THR A 369 -22.18 14.18 -24.84
N GLY A 370 -21.34 13.17 -24.64
CA GLY A 370 -19.99 13.11 -25.20
C GLY A 370 -19.01 14.14 -24.62
N ALA A 371 -19.34 14.72 -23.45
CA ALA A 371 -18.61 15.84 -22.86
C ALA A 371 -17.54 15.39 -21.84
N ASP A 372 -16.46 16.16 -21.72
CA ASP A 372 -15.30 15.85 -20.87
C ASP A 372 -15.53 16.28 -19.39
N PRO A 373 -15.39 15.38 -18.40
CA PRO A 373 -15.75 15.63 -16.99
C PRO A 373 -14.84 16.54 -16.15
N ASP A 374 -13.80 17.18 -16.69
CA ASP A 374 -12.72 17.83 -15.91
C ASP A 374 -13.04 19.21 -15.29
N ARG A 375 -12.27 19.67 -14.29
CA ARG A 375 -12.62 20.77 -13.34
C ARG A 375 -13.27 22.05 -13.91
N PRO A 376 -12.86 22.64 -15.05
CA PRO A 376 -13.52 23.80 -15.67
C PRO A 376 -14.98 23.53 -16.11
N TYR A 377 -15.35 22.26 -16.29
CA TYR A 377 -16.66 21.76 -16.72
C TYR A 377 -17.77 21.94 -15.67
N LYS A 378 -17.42 21.91 -14.37
CA LYS A 378 -18.40 21.90 -13.28
C LYS A 378 -19.25 23.17 -13.24
N GLU A 379 -18.68 24.33 -13.52
CA GLU A 379 -19.40 25.62 -13.46
C GLU A 379 -20.25 25.84 -14.71
N GLN A 380 -19.70 25.52 -15.88
CA GLN A 380 -20.38 25.70 -17.17
C GLN A 380 -21.61 24.77 -17.33
N HIS A 381 -21.53 23.52 -16.87
CA HIS A 381 -22.61 22.53 -17.04
C HIS A 381 -23.46 22.30 -15.79
N ARG A 382 -23.25 23.05 -14.69
CA ARG A 382 -23.95 22.82 -13.40
C ARG A 382 -25.48 22.80 -13.56
N LYS A 383 -26.02 23.75 -14.32
CA LYS A 383 -27.46 23.86 -14.60
C LYS A 383 -27.97 22.66 -15.38
N SER A 384 -27.25 22.26 -16.44
CA SER A 384 -27.61 21.13 -17.29
C SER A 384 -27.56 19.78 -16.57
N ILE A 385 -26.54 19.57 -15.72
CA ILE A 385 -26.41 18.36 -14.88
C ILE A 385 -27.58 18.27 -13.88
N ASN A 386 -28.00 19.39 -13.31
CA ASN A 386 -29.14 19.42 -12.40
C ASN A 386 -30.46 19.11 -13.13
N VAL A 387 -30.66 19.64 -14.33
CA VAL A 387 -31.83 19.31 -15.17
C VAL A 387 -31.83 17.83 -15.54
N PHE A 388 -30.67 17.30 -15.92
CA PHE A 388 -30.49 15.88 -16.22
C PHE A 388 -30.90 15.00 -15.04
N TYR A 389 -30.39 15.31 -13.84
CA TYR A 389 -30.75 14.58 -12.63
C TYR A 389 -32.25 14.67 -12.29
N LYS A 390 -32.86 15.86 -12.44
CA LYS A 390 -34.30 16.04 -12.23
C LYS A 390 -35.13 15.20 -13.19
N ASN A 391 -34.70 15.05 -14.43
CA ASN A 391 -35.38 14.19 -15.40
C ASN A 391 -35.25 12.71 -15.01
N GLN A 392 -34.08 12.27 -14.54
CA GLN A 392 -33.92 10.90 -14.03
C GLN A 392 -34.86 10.62 -12.86
N LEU A 393 -34.98 11.54 -11.89
CA LEU A 393 -35.89 11.39 -10.74
C LEU A 393 -37.37 11.29 -11.13
N LYS A 394 -37.79 11.91 -12.24
CA LYS A 394 -39.15 11.79 -12.76
C LYS A 394 -39.44 10.40 -13.33
N THR A 395 -38.42 9.73 -13.86
CA THR A 395 -38.54 8.42 -14.51
C THR A 395 -38.31 7.27 -13.53
N ASP A 396 -37.41 7.45 -12.56
CA ASP A 396 -37.10 6.47 -11.53
C ASP A 396 -36.96 7.17 -10.17
N SER A 397 -37.86 6.86 -9.24
CA SER A 397 -37.87 7.44 -7.89
C SER A 397 -36.70 6.94 -7.03
N PHE A 398 -36.01 5.87 -7.43
CA PHE A 398 -34.89 5.25 -6.70
C PHE A 398 -33.51 5.69 -7.20
N VAL A 399 -33.41 6.67 -8.11
CA VAL A 399 -32.13 7.12 -8.69
C VAL A 399 -31.10 7.52 -7.63
N ALA A 400 -31.53 8.18 -6.55
CA ALA A 400 -30.65 8.59 -5.46
C ALA A 400 -30.05 7.38 -4.71
N GLU A 401 -30.90 6.39 -4.42
CA GLU A 401 -30.50 5.13 -3.77
C GLU A 401 -29.59 4.31 -4.70
N ASN A 402 -29.92 4.24 -5.98
CA ASN A 402 -29.11 3.58 -7.00
C ASN A 402 -27.72 4.23 -7.12
N HIS A 403 -27.63 5.56 -7.14
CA HIS A 403 -26.35 6.28 -7.15
C HIS A 403 -25.53 6.02 -5.88
N PHE A 404 -26.21 5.94 -4.73
CA PHE A 404 -25.58 5.61 -3.47
C PHE A 404 -25.00 4.19 -3.47
N LEU A 405 -25.79 3.20 -3.89
CA LEU A 405 -25.37 1.81 -4.02
C LEU A 405 -24.23 1.64 -5.03
N GLU A 406 -24.28 2.35 -6.16
CA GLU A 406 -23.22 2.37 -7.17
C GLU A 406 -21.90 2.88 -6.56
N MET A 407 -21.93 3.97 -5.81
CA MET A 407 -20.75 4.50 -5.12
C MET A 407 -20.19 3.58 -4.05
N LEU A 408 -21.07 2.92 -3.29
CA LEU A 408 -20.67 1.95 -2.28
C LEU A 408 -19.99 0.74 -2.89
N LYS A 409 -20.53 0.25 -4.01
CA LYS A 409 -19.94 -0.83 -4.79
C LYS A 409 -18.59 -0.40 -5.32
N GLU A 410 -18.47 0.74 -5.99
CA GLU A 410 -17.22 1.21 -6.60
C GLU A 410 -16.07 1.43 -5.61
N ASN A 411 -16.33 1.76 -4.34
CA ASN A 411 -15.29 2.10 -3.37
C ASN A 411 -15.01 0.99 -2.37
N ALA A 412 -13.77 0.50 -2.36
CA ALA A 412 -13.32 -0.54 -1.44
C ALA A 412 -12.51 -0.02 -0.23
N SER A 413 -12.57 1.28 0.05
CA SER A 413 -11.91 1.90 1.20
C SER A 413 -12.49 1.43 2.54
N ASP A 414 -11.69 1.54 3.60
CA ASP A 414 -12.08 1.29 4.98
C ASP A 414 -13.15 2.30 5.41
N VAL A 415 -12.90 3.58 5.08
CA VAL A 415 -13.77 4.72 5.33
C VAL A 415 -14.10 5.46 4.03
N LEU A 416 -15.39 5.68 3.79
CA LEU A 416 -15.88 6.42 2.62
C LEU A 416 -16.68 7.65 3.07
N PHE A 417 -16.20 8.84 2.74
CA PHE A 417 -16.93 10.09 2.91
C PHE A 417 -17.75 10.38 1.65
N ILE A 418 -19.04 10.61 1.83
CA ILE A 418 -19.97 10.95 0.75
C ILE A 418 -20.47 12.37 0.95
N THR A 419 -20.08 13.27 0.04
CA THR A 419 -20.48 14.68 0.08
C THR A 419 -21.54 15.01 -0.97
N GLY A 420 -22.19 16.16 -0.81
CA GLY A 420 -23.17 16.66 -1.78
C GLY A 420 -24.55 16.02 -1.66
N LEU A 421 -24.80 15.32 -0.56
CA LEU A 421 -26.14 14.91 -0.15
C LEU A 421 -26.91 16.13 0.39
N THR A 422 -28.23 16.11 0.21
CA THR A 422 -29.16 17.05 0.82
C THR A 422 -29.49 16.63 2.25
N GLU A 423 -29.99 17.55 3.06
CA GLU A 423 -30.23 17.32 4.50
C GLU A 423 -31.25 16.20 4.79
N MET A 424 -32.06 15.80 3.80
CA MET A 424 -33.01 14.69 3.94
C MET A 424 -32.47 13.31 3.59
N ALA A 425 -31.26 13.21 3.01
CA ALA A 425 -30.60 11.93 2.78
C ALA A 425 -29.91 11.44 4.07
N SER A 426 -30.73 11.20 5.09
CA SER A 426 -30.30 10.81 6.43
C SER A 426 -29.91 9.33 6.49
N VAL A 427 -29.19 8.96 7.56
CA VAL A 427 -28.93 7.55 7.89
C VAL A 427 -30.24 6.74 7.94
N ALA A 428 -31.34 7.32 8.42
CA ALA A 428 -32.64 6.62 8.48
C ALA A 428 -33.13 6.20 7.09
N THR A 429 -32.88 7.02 6.07
CA THR A 429 -33.29 6.73 4.68
C THR A 429 -32.37 5.72 4.01
N LEU A 430 -31.06 5.76 4.25
CA LEU A 430 -30.09 4.97 3.47
C LEU A 430 -29.54 3.73 4.19
N SER A 431 -29.71 3.63 5.52
CA SER A 431 -29.16 2.53 6.32
C SER A 431 -29.68 1.17 5.89
N HIS A 432 -30.96 1.07 5.51
CA HIS A 432 -31.58 -0.19 5.10
C HIS A 432 -30.98 -0.79 3.81
N LEU A 433 -30.31 0.04 2.99
CA LEU A 433 -29.64 -0.36 1.75
C LEU A 433 -28.27 -1.01 1.99
N ILE A 434 -27.77 -0.99 3.23
CA ILE A 434 -26.41 -1.42 3.57
C ILE A 434 -26.47 -2.57 4.58
N HIS A 435 -25.86 -3.70 4.22
CA HIS A 435 -25.73 -4.85 5.12
C HIS A 435 -24.30 -5.02 5.68
N ASP A 436 -23.28 -4.60 4.93
CA ASP A 436 -21.86 -4.86 5.24
C ASP A 436 -21.05 -3.59 5.57
N ALA A 437 -21.72 -2.49 5.93
CA ALA A 437 -21.08 -1.26 6.36
C ALA A 437 -21.89 -0.57 7.47
N ARG A 438 -21.18 0.16 8.32
CA ARG A 438 -21.74 1.11 9.26
C ARG A 438 -21.92 2.45 8.56
N LEU A 439 -23.09 3.04 8.71
CA LEU A 439 -23.44 4.34 8.13
C LEU A 439 -23.64 5.35 9.25
N ILE A 440 -22.96 6.49 9.16
CA ILE A 440 -23.18 7.64 10.04
C ILE A 440 -23.31 8.92 9.20
N ASP A 441 -23.95 9.95 9.77
CA ASP A 441 -24.01 11.28 9.17
C ASP A 441 -23.39 12.36 10.07
N VAL A 442 -22.68 13.29 9.43
CA VAL A 442 -22.07 14.45 10.06
C VAL A 442 -22.57 15.69 9.34
N ARG A 443 -23.26 16.57 10.07
CA ARG A 443 -23.70 17.86 9.56
C ARG A 443 -22.63 18.90 9.85
N VAL A 444 -22.11 19.52 8.80
CA VAL A 444 -21.18 20.66 8.89
C VAL A 444 -22.00 21.94 8.84
N GLN A 445 -21.84 22.78 9.86
CA GLN A 445 -22.54 24.04 10.02
C GLN A 445 -21.55 25.21 10.04
N ALA A 446 -22.00 26.37 9.58
CA ALA A 446 -21.26 27.62 9.69
C ALA A 446 -22.27 28.78 9.65
N SER A 447 -21.96 29.84 10.38
CA SER A 447 -22.78 31.03 10.48
C SER A 447 -22.96 31.66 9.10
N GLU A 448 -24.07 32.36 8.92
CA GLU A 448 -24.36 33.03 7.65
C GLU A 448 -23.24 34.00 7.24
N ALA A 449 -22.66 34.72 8.20
CA ALA A 449 -21.50 35.59 7.98
C ALA A 449 -20.31 34.80 7.41
N THR A 450 -19.95 33.68 8.04
CA THR A 450 -18.85 32.80 7.58
C THR A 450 -19.14 32.20 6.20
N ARG A 451 -20.36 31.73 5.96
CA ARG A 451 -20.76 31.19 4.64
C ARG A 451 -20.68 32.26 3.55
N ASN A 452 -21.13 33.48 3.83
CA ASN A 452 -21.10 34.59 2.88
C ASN A 452 -19.67 35.05 2.59
N LEU A 453 -18.80 35.12 3.59
CA LEU A 453 -17.37 35.41 3.40
C LEU A 453 -16.68 34.39 2.50
N ARG A 454 -16.95 33.09 2.71
CA ARG A 454 -16.39 32.01 1.88
C ARG A 454 -16.91 32.01 0.44
N ARG A 455 -18.07 32.64 0.19
CA ARG A 455 -18.66 32.82 -1.15
C ARG A 455 -18.07 34.04 -1.89
N TRP A 456 -17.53 35.04 -1.18
CA TRP A 456 -17.12 36.33 -1.75
C TRP A 456 -15.91 36.27 -2.71
N GLY A 457 -15.28 35.10 -2.89
CA GLY A 457 -14.27 34.85 -3.91
C GLY A 457 -14.79 34.23 -5.22
N ASP A 458 -16.10 33.95 -5.29
CA ASP A 458 -16.78 33.34 -6.44
C ASP A 458 -17.73 34.40 -7.02
N ASP A 459 -17.25 35.17 -7.99
CA ASP A 459 -17.86 36.41 -8.51
C ASP A 459 -19.16 36.20 -9.31
N SER A 460 -19.85 35.09 -9.05
CA SER A 460 -21.16 34.79 -9.60
C SER A 460 -22.21 34.94 -8.50
N LYS A 461 -22.78 36.15 -8.40
CA LYS A 461 -24.12 36.35 -7.81
C LYS A 461 -25.15 35.58 -8.64
N PHE A 462 -25.15 34.26 -8.55
CA PHE A 462 -26.33 33.48 -8.84
C PHE A 462 -27.01 33.24 -7.51
N GLU A 463 -28.22 33.80 -7.35
CA GLU A 463 -29.17 33.34 -6.36
C GLU A 463 -29.26 31.80 -6.44
N THR A 464 -28.56 31.11 -5.54
CA THR A 464 -28.63 29.66 -5.40
C THR A 464 -29.88 29.28 -4.62
N THR A 465 -31.04 29.82 -4.99
CA THR A 465 -32.33 29.42 -4.41
C THR A 465 -32.82 28.09 -4.99
N TYR A 466 -32.21 27.59 -6.07
CA TYR A 466 -32.84 26.54 -6.90
C TYR A 466 -32.34 25.10 -6.73
N CYS A 467 -31.52 24.80 -5.71
CA CYS A 467 -31.15 23.43 -5.35
C CYS A 467 -31.74 22.95 -4.01
N GLU A 468 -32.36 23.82 -3.23
CA GLU A 468 -32.80 23.52 -1.85
C GLU A 468 -34.29 23.17 -1.73
N GLU A 469 -35.11 23.45 -2.76
CA GLU A 469 -36.59 23.41 -2.61
C GLU A 469 -37.27 22.04 -2.77
N TYR A 470 -36.59 20.97 -3.16
CA TYR A 470 -37.28 19.70 -3.44
C TYR A 470 -36.66 18.52 -2.72
N MET A 471 -36.72 18.56 -1.38
CA MET A 471 -37.09 17.43 -0.51
C MET A 471 -37.58 17.95 0.86
N TYR A 472 -38.23 19.11 1.00
CA TYR A 472 -38.80 19.50 2.30
C TYR A 472 -40.04 18.64 2.62
N ALA A 473 -39.81 17.49 3.27
CA ALA A 473 -40.79 16.91 4.16
C ALA A 473 -40.40 17.33 5.58
N ASP A 474 -41.38 17.70 6.40
CA ASP A 474 -41.23 18.12 7.81
C ASP A 474 -40.71 16.98 8.72
N GLY A 475 -39.54 16.42 8.40
CA GLY A 475 -38.85 15.40 9.16
C GLY A 475 -37.77 16.03 10.03
N ILE A 476 -37.72 15.66 11.30
CA ILE A 476 -36.65 16.06 12.22
C ILE A 476 -35.35 15.40 11.72
N HIS A 477 -34.46 16.17 11.07
CA HIS A 477 -33.12 15.71 10.72
C HIS A 477 -32.22 15.72 11.97
N LEU A 478 -31.91 14.53 12.49
CA LEU A 478 -31.01 14.33 13.63
C LEU A 478 -29.73 13.64 13.16
N PRO A 479 -28.68 14.41 12.81
CA PRO A 479 -27.42 13.81 12.44
C PRO A 479 -26.75 13.15 13.66
N ASN A 480 -25.92 12.14 13.42
CA ASN A 480 -25.11 11.52 14.47
C ASN A 480 -24.16 12.54 15.10
N PHE A 481 -23.63 13.46 14.28
CA PHE A 481 -22.75 14.54 14.75
C PHE A 481 -23.01 15.87 14.07
N ASN A 482 -22.72 16.96 14.79
CA ASN A 482 -22.64 18.31 14.24
C ASN A 482 -21.21 18.83 14.42
N LEU A 483 -20.69 19.50 13.39
CA LEU A 483 -19.44 20.27 13.45
C LEU A 483 -19.73 21.73 13.11
N ASP A 484 -19.40 22.62 14.05
CA ASP A 484 -19.37 24.06 13.82
C ASP A 484 -18.03 24.46 13.18
N ASN A 485 -18.07 24.77 11.88
CA ASN A 485 -16.90 25.15 11.08
C ASN A 485 -16.79 26.67 10.94
N GLU A 486 -16.68 27.37 12.08
CA GLU A 486 -16.55 28.83 12.15
C GLU A 486 -15.10 29.32 11.99
N GLU A 487 -14.16 28.57 12.55
CA GLU A 487 -12.75 28.99 12.63
C GLU A 487 -12.01 28.79 11.31
N ASN A 488 -10.98 29.60 11.09
CA ASN A 488 -10.03 29.40 10.00
C ASN A 488 -8.92 28.47 10.47
N GLY A 489 -8.65 27.41 9.70
CA GLY A 489 -7.59 26.44 9.98
C GLY A 489 -8.10 25.00 10.10
N ASP A 490 -7.16 24.08 10.24
CA ASP A 490 -7.45 22.64 10.21
C ASP A 490 -7.66 22.05 11.62
N GLU A 491 -7.19 22.72 12.68
CA GLU A 491 -7.07 22.15 14.03
C GLU A 491 -8.40 21.64 14.61
N THR A 492 -9.45 22.46 14.54
CA THR A 492 -10.78 22.12 15.06
C THR A 492 -11.40 20.96 14.27
N VAL A 493 -11.22 20.96 12.94
CA VAL A 493 -11.68 19.90 12.05
C VAL A 493 -10.93 18.58 12.29
N MET A 494 -9.61 18.63 12.48
CA MET A 494 -8.78 17.48 12.81
C MET A 494 -9.10 16.92 14.21
N SER A 495 -9.26 17.80 15.20
CA SER A 495 -9.62 17.43 16.58
C SER A 495 -10.96 16.72 16.63
N PHE A 496 -11.95 17.22 15.88
CA PHE A 496 -13.25 16.55 15.74
C PHE A 496 -13.13 15.13 15.19
N ALA A 497 -12.37 14.91 14.10
CA ALA A 497 -12.17 13.56 13.57
C ALA A 497 -11.53 12.61 14.60
N ASN A 498 -10.47 13.06 15.28
CA ASN A 498 -9.76 12.25 16.28
C ASN A 498 -10.65 11.86 17.47
N ARG A 499 -11.53 12.76 17.92
CA ARG A 499 -12.38 12.53 19.11
C ARG A 499 -13.67 11.79 18.79
N SER A 500 -14.28 12.08 17.65
CA SER A 500 -15.67 11.70 17.36
C SER A 500 -15.82 10.70 16.22
N LEU A 501 -14.88 10.66 15.26
CA LEU A 501 -15.02 9.79 14.07
C LEU A 501 -14.08 8.58 14.12
N VAL A 502 -12.80 8.76 14.49
CA VAL A 502 -11.81 7.67 14.53
C VAL A 502 -12.19 6.54 15.51
N PRO A 503 -12.85 6.81 16.67
CA PRO A 503 -13.29 5.74 17.56
C PRO A 503 -14.46 4.88 17.05
N PHE A 504 -15.13 5.27 15.96
CA PHE A 504 -16.26 4.53 15.36
C PHE A 504 -15.81 3.38 14.48
#